data_AF-A0A0G4N3W8-F1
#
_entry.id   AF-A0A0G4N3W8-F1
#
_cell.length_a   1.000
_cell.length_b   1.000
_cell.length_c   1.000
_cell.angle_alpha   90.00
_cell.angle_beta   90.00
_cell.angle_gamma   90.00
#
_symmetry.space_group_name_H-M   'P 1'
#
loop_
_entity.id
_entity.type
_entity.pdbx_description
1 polymer ?
#
loop_
_entity_poly.entity_id
_entity_poly.type
_entity_poly.pdbx_seq_one_letter_code
_entity_poly.pdbx_strand_id
1 'polypeptide(L)'
;MSRQAQVPTTVLGVSLPAGINVTFTNNGPGYFSAPIEVDEEKRHESSRAAKGKIGGEHDEKTVTDFLPERWIKTKVSVVDGREVVEETFDANAAPFLSFGDGPRMCFGKRLALLEMRLFWVMLLWRFELRPISEARNREHEEAVFLTRIPKHAYLRLKKIDYEKA
;
A
#
# COMPACT_ATOMS: atom_id res chain seq x y z
N MET A 1 13.98 6.03 -3.99
CA MET A 1 15.06 5.38 -3.23
C MET A 1 16.14 4.94 -4.21
N SER A 2 17.41 5.30 -4.05
CA SER A 2 18.47 4.89 -4.99
C SER A 2 19.62 4.16 -4.30
N ARG A 3 20.34 3.32 -5.06
CA ARG A 3 21.55 2.62 -4.63
C ARG A 3 22.59 2.69 -5.73
N GLN A 4 23.85 2.85 -5.37
CA GLN A 4 24.94 2.74 -6.31
C GLN A 4 25.48 1.30 -6.31
N ALA A 5 25.58 0.69 -7.49
CA ALA A 5 26.22 -0.62 -7.65
C ALA A 5 27.69 -0.51 -7.22
N GLN A 6 28.11 -1.22 -6.18
CA GLN A 6 29.48 -1.17 -5.66
C GLN A 6 30.45 -2.04 -6.48
N VAL A 7 29.91 -3.07 -7.12
CA VAL A 7 30.62 -4.00 -8.00
C VAL A 7 29.80 -4.19 -9.28
N PRO A 8 30.40 -4.64 -10.39
CA PRO A 8 29.63 -5.09 -11.55
C PRO A 8 28.59 -6.13 -11.10
N THR A 9 27.35 -5.96 -11.54
CA THR A 9 26.22 -6.79 -11.09
C THR A 9 25.21 -6.98 -12.21
N THR A 10 24.16 -7.77 -11.96
CA THR A 10 23.11 -8.06 -12.93
C THR A 10 21.75 -7.81 -12.31
N VAL A 11 20.87 -7.11 -13.04
CA VAL A 11 19.47 -6.90 -12.67
C VAL A 11 18.60 -7.33 -13.83
N LEU A 12 17.71 -8.31 -13.61
CA LEU A 12 16.81 -8.85 -14.64
C LEU A 12 17.53 -9.24 -15.95
N GLY A 13 18.68 -9.91 -15.82
CA GLY A 13 19.50 -10.32 -16.96
C GLY A 13 20.34 -9.20 -17.61
N VAL A 14 20.24 -7.95 -17.13
CA VAL A 14 21.01 -6.81 -17.64
C VAL A 14 22.25 -6.60 -16.79
N SER A 15 23.44 -6.60 -17.41
CA SER A 15 24.71 -6.32 -16.73
C SER A 15 24.85 -4.81 -16.47
N LEU A 16 25.18 -4.46 -15.23
CA LEU A 16 25.39 -3.10 -14.75
C LEU A 16 26.83 -2.96 -14.25
N PRO A 17 27.61 -1.98 -14.74
CA PRO A 17 28.94 -1.71 -14.19
C PRO A 17 28.85 -1.12 -12.77
N ALA A 18 29.94 -1.23 -12.02
CA ALA A 18 30.10 -0.52 -10.75
C ALA A 18 29.98 1.00 -10.96
N GLY A 19 29.49 1.71 -9.94
CA GLY A 19 29.30 3.16 -9.96
C GLY A 19 27.95 3.64 -10.50
N ILE A 20 27.14 2.76 -11.12
CA ILE A 20 25.80 3.12 -11.62
C ILE A 20 24.79 3.24 -10.48
N ASN A 21 24.00 4.31 -10.51
CA ASN A 21 22.86 4.49 -9.61
C ASN A 21 21.63 3.75 -10.16
N VAL A 22 21.08 2.87 -9.34
CA VAL A 22 19.82 2.16 -9.55
C VAL A 22 18.76 2.84 -8.68
N THR A 23 17.69 3.33 -9.31
CA THR A 23 16.58 3.99 -8.62
C THR A 23 15.38 3.05 -8.57
N PHE A 24 14.89 2.83 -7.35
CA PHE A 24 13.67 2.09 -7.06
C PHE A 24 12.54 3.09 -6.86
N THR A 25 11.60 3.06 -7.81
CA THR A 25 10.39 3.88 -7.84
C THR A 25 9.23 3.10 -7.24
N ASN A 26 8.59 3.64 -6.21
CA ASN A 26 7.41 3.07 -5.56
C ASN A 26 6.09 3.59 -6.17
N ASN A 27 6.17 4.25 -7.32
CA ASN A 27 5.05 4.84 -8.04
C ASN A 27 4.90 4.33 -9.47
N GLY A 28 5.50 3.17 -9.76
CA GLY A 28 5.48 2.57 -11.08
C GLY A 28 4.40 1.49 -11.27
N PRO A 29 4.43 0.83 -12.43
CA PRO A 29 3.68 -0.39 -12.73
C PRO A 29 3.78 -1.43 -11.60
N GLY A 30 2.66 -2.08 -11.29
CA GLY A 30 2.53 -3.01 -10.17
C GLY A 30 2.15 -2.37 -8.83
N TYR A 31 1.92 -1.05 -8.79
CA TYR A 31 1.32 -0.35 -7.63
C TYR A 31 0.14 0.54 -8.04
N PHE A 32 0.30 1.31 -9.13
CA PHE A 32 -0.73 2.24 -9.62
C PHE A 32 -1.28 1.87 -10.99
N SER A 33 -0.73 0.83 -11.62
CA SER A 33 -1.15 0.30 -12.91
C SER A 33 -0.76 -1.17 -12.99
N ALA A 34 -1.19 -1.86 -14.06
CA ALA A 34 -0.79 -3.25 -14.32
C ALA A 34 0.74 -3.42 -14.26
N PRO A 35 1.26 -4.52 -13.69
CA PRO A 35 2.68 -4.80 -13.60
C PRO A 35 3.31 -5.01 -14.98
N ILE A 36 4.61 -4.72 -15.10
CA ILE A 36 5.37 -5.06 -16.30
C ILE A 36 5.62 -6.57 -16.28
N GLU A 37 5.37 -7.23 -17.42
CA GLU A 37 5.71 -8.64 -17.59
C GLU A 37 7.24 -8.81 -17.56
N VAL A 38 7.70 -9.69 -16.68
CA VAL A 38 9.13 -9.98 -16.50
C VAL A 38 9.30 -11.48 -16.59
N ASP A 39 10.19 -11.90 -17.48
CA ASP A 39 10.65 -13.28 -17.57
C ASP A 39 11.31 -13.72 -16.24
N GLU A 40 10.68 -14.67 -15.56
CA GLU A 40 11.10 -15.16 -14.24
C GLU A 40 12.46 -15.86 -14.27
N GLU A 41 12.90 -16.38 -15.40
CA GLU A 41 14.23 -16.98 -15.54
C GLU A 41 15.33 -15.92 -15.38
N LYS A 42 15.04 -14.66 -15.75
CA LYS A 42 15.97 -13.52 -15.60
C LYS A 42 16.10 -13.02 -14.17
N ARG A 43 15.19 -13.42 -13.26
CA ARG A 43 15.30 -13.07 -11.84
C ARG A 43 16.41 -13.88 -11.18
N HIS A 44 16.99 -13.34 -10.12
CA HIS A 44 17.93 -14.12 -9.30
C HIS A 44 17.17 -15.20 -8.50
N GLU A 45 17.83 -16.32 -8.18
CA GLU A 45 17.23 -17.43 -7.43
C GLU A 45 16.59 -16.97 -6.12
N SER A 46 17.29 -16.13 -5.35
CA SER A 46 16.76 -15.55 -4.11
C SER A 46 15.50 -14.72 -4.32
N SER A 47 15.35 -14.04 -5.46
CA SER A 47 14.14 -13.29 -5.81
C SER A 47 12.98 -14.23 -6.11
N ARG A 48 13.22 -15.33 -6.84
CA ARG A 48 12.19 -16.35 -7.10
C ARG A 48 11.74 -17.05 -5.82
N ALA A 49 12.70 -17.41 -4.96
CA ALA A 49 12.43 -18.05 -3.67
C ALA A 49 11.64 -17.15 -2.69
N ALA A 50 11.64 -15.83 -2.92
CA ALA A 50 10.88 -14.86 -2.13
C ALA A 50 9.46 -14.60 -2.67
N LYS A 51 9.11 -15.10 -3.86
CA LYS A 51 7.81 -14.87 -4.48
C LYS A 51 6.67 -15.31 -3.56
N GLY A 52 5.66 -14.44 -3.42
CA GLY A 52 4.49 -14.67 -2.56
C GLY A 52 4.74 -14.58 -1.04
N LYS A 53 5.98 -14.32 -0.60
CA LYS A 53 6.29 -14.15 0.83
C LYS A 53 6.11 -12.71 1.33
N ILE A 54 6.17 -11.74 0.42
CA ILE A 54 6.13 -10.30 0.72
C ILE A 54 5.26 -9.61 -0.33
N GLY A 55 4.15 -9.01 0.13
CA GLY A 55 3.17 -8.35 -0.74
C GLY A 55 2.34 -9.36 -1.55
N GLY A 56 1.02 -9.17 -1.55
CA GLY A 56 0.12 -9.96 -2.37
C GLY A 56 0.16 -9.50 -3.82
N GLU A 57 -0.68 -10.09 -4.68
CA GLU A 57 -0.82 -9.64 -6.06
C GLU A 57 -1.94 -8.59 -6.17
N HIS A 58 -1.77 -7.59 -7.03
CA HIS A 58 -2.87 -6.70 -7.37
C HIS A 58 -3.79 -7.36 -8.39
N ASP A 59 -5.09 -7.16 -8.21
CA ASP A 59 -6.04 -7.28 -9.32
C ASP A 59 -5.89 -6.03 -10.21
N GLU A 60 -5.46 -6.25 -11.44
CA GLU A 60 -5.20 -5.20 -12.44
C GLU A 60 -6.42 -4.33 -12.71
N LYS A 61 -7.64 -4.88 -12.56
CA LYS A 61 -8.88 -4.15 -12.84
C LYS A 61 -9.22 -3.16 -11.75
N THR A 62 -8.82 -3.45 -10.52
CA THR A 62 -9.21 -2.68 -9.33
C THR A 62 -8.04 -1.94 -8.70
N VAL A 63 -6.86 -1.93 -9.33
CA VAL A 63 -5.63 -1.31 -8.78
C VAL A 63 -5.78 0.20 -8.50
N THR A 64 -6.63 0.89 -9.26
CA THR A 64 -6.92 2.32 -9.09
C THR A 64 -8.05 2.59 -8.10
N ASP A 65 -8.76 1.56 -7.66
CA ASP A 65 -9.96 1.72 -6.84
C ASP A 65 -9.61 1.79 -5.35
N PHE A 66 -10.30 2.68 -4.64
CA PHE A 66 -10.29 2.68 -3.18
C PHE A 66 -11.14 1.51 -2.67
N LEU A 67 -10.49 0.36 -2.47
CA LEU A 67 -11.12 -0.89 -2.02
C LEU A 67 -10.44 -1.40 -0.73
N PRO A 68 -10.86 -0.92 0.46
CA PRO A 68 -10.32 -1.38 1.74
C PRO A 68 -10.48 -2.90 1.98
N GLU A 69 -11.54 -3.49 1.45
CA GLU A 69 -11.88 -4.91 1.59
C GLU A 69 -10.82 -5.83 0.97
N ARG A 70 -9.97 -5.30 0.08
CA ARG A 70 -8.84 -6.03 -0.50
C ARG A 70 -7.87 -6.59 0.55
N TRP A 71 -7.84 -6.00 1.74
CA TRP A 71 -7.00 -6.45 2.85
C TRP A 71 -7.68 -7.46 3.76
N ILE A 72 -8.92 -7.85 3.47
CA ILE A 72 -9.70 -8.79 4.26
C ILE A 72 -9.78 -10.12 3.50
N LYS A 73 -9.37 -11.20 4.16
CA LYS A 73 -9.49 -12.57 3.68
C LYS A 73 -10.70 -13.22 4.31
N THR A 74 -11.62 -13.67 3.46
CA THR A 74 -12.83 -14.37 3.86
C THR A 74 -12.64 -15.88 3.69
N LYS A 75 -12.86 -16.64 4.76
CA LYS A 75 -12.88 -18.09 4.73
C LYS A 75 -14.29 -18.56 5.08
N VAL A 76 -14.91 -19.26 4.14
CA VAL A 76 -16.22 -19.88 4.33
C VAL A 76 -16.02 -21.34 4.70
N SER A 77 -16.65 -21.77 5.78
CA SER A 77 -16.67 -23.17 6.23
C SER A 77 -18.09 -23.57 6.61
N VAL A 78 -18.39 -24.86 6.60
CA VAL A 78 -19.69 -25.36 7.05
C VAL A 78 -19.49 -26.12 8.35
N VAL A 79 -20.13 -25.67 9.42
CA VAL A 79 -20.12 -26.31 10.74
C VAL A 79 -21.56 -26.64 11.10
N ASP A 80 -21.85 -27.93 11.34
CA ASP A 80 -23.19 -28.43 11.67
C ASP A 80 -24.29 -28.02 10.67
N GLY A 81 -23.94 -28.01 9.38
CA GLY A 81 -24.86 -27.61 8.30
C GLY A 81 -25.12 -26.11 8.19
N ARG A 82 -24.40 -25.28 8.98
CA ARG A 82 -24.45 -23.82 8.88
C ARG A 82 -23.18 -23.27 8.28
N GLU A 83 -23.34 -22.30 7.39
CA GLU A 83 -22.23 -21.53 6.85
C GLU A 83 -21.65 -20.61 7.93
N VAL A 84 -20.35 -20.73 8.16
CA VAL A 84 -19.57 -19.91 9.07
C VAL A 84 -18.54 -19.15 8.23
N VAL A 85 -18.66 -17.83 8.25
CA VAL A 85 -17.78 -16.90 7.54
C VAL A 85 -16.78 -16.33 8.55
N GLU A 86 -15.50 -16.57 8.30
CA GLU A 86 -14.38 -16.02 9.08
C GLU A 86 -13.66 -14.96 8.24
N GLU A 87 -13.61 -13.74 8.75
CA GLU A 87 -12.88 -12.64 8.10
C GLU A 87 -11.62 -12.30 8.89
N THR A 88 -10.49 -12.25 8.18
CA THR A 88 -9.19 -11.95 8.77
C THR A 88 -8.48 -10.85 8.00
N PHE A 89 -7.87 -9.90 8.70
CA PHE A 89 -7.04 -8.88 8.07
C PHE A 89 -5.67 -9.47 7.72
N ASP A 90 -5.27 -9.34 6.45
CA ASP A 90 -3.94 -9.73 5.98
C ASP A 90 -3.21 -8.50 5.41
N ALA A 91 -2.21 -8.03 6.17
CA ALA A 91 -1.35 -6.90 5.78
C ALA A 91 -0.51 -7.16 4.52
N ASN A 92 -0.47 -8.39 4.02
CA ASN A 92 0.22 -8.80 2.81
C ASN A 92 -0.77 -9.20 1.70
N ALA A 93 -2.05 -8.87 1.80
CA ALA A 93 -3.04 -9.24 0.78
C ALA A 93 -2.82 -8.54 -0.58
N ALA A 94 -2.15 -7.39 -0.59
CA ALA A 94 -1.81 -6.64 -1.79
C ALA A 94 -0.39 -6.02 -1.69
N PRO A 95 0.19 -5.54 -2.80
CA PRO A 95 1.47 -4.84 -2.78
C PRO A 95 1.49 -3.63 -1.85
N PHE A 96 2.49 -3.57 -0.98
CA PHE A 96 2.67 -2.48 -0.02
C PHE A 96 4.14 -2.19 0.25
N LEU A 97 4.66 -1.11 -0.34
CA LEU A 97 6.06 -0.71 -0.21
C LEU A 97 6.22 0.76 0.22
N SER A 98 5.19 1.36 0.83
CA SER A 98 5.22 2.76 1.29
C SER A 98 6.31 3.04 2.33
N PHE A 99 6.78 2.00 3.02
CA PHE A 99 7.87 2.08 4.01
C PHE A 99 9.18 1.45 3.51
N GLY A 100 9.28 1.10 2.23
CA GLY A 100 10.39 0.32 1.70
C GLY A 100 10.46 -1.09 2.29
N ASP A 101 11.56 -1.79 1.98
CA ASP A 101 11.82 -3.15 2.45
C ASP A 101 13.33 -3.41 2.59
N GLY A 102 13.69 -4.57 3.14
CA GLY A 102 15.05 -5.01 3.35
C GLY A 102 15.80 -4.23 4.45
N PRO A 103 17.14 -4.28 4.47
CA PRO A 103 17.96 -3.70 5.55
C PRO A 103 17.84 -2.17 5.71
N ARG A 104 17.21 -1.49 4.76
CA ARG A 104 17.02 -0.03 4.75
C ARG A 104 15.53 0.34 4.76
N MET A 105 14.65 -0.58 5.15
CA MET A 105 13.25 -0.28 5.38
C MET A 105 13.11 0.85 6.41
N CYS A 106 12.02 1.60 6.32
CA CYS A 106 11.75 2.71 7.23
C CYS A 106 11.67 2.21 8.67
N PHE A 107 12.64 2.63 9.49
CA PHE A 107 12.68 2.31 10.92
C PHE A 107 11.43 2.83 11.65
N GLY A 108 10.87 3.96 11.19
CA GLY A 108 9.66 4.57 11.73
C GLY A 108 8.35 3.88 11.35
N LYS A 109 8.34 2.79 10.57
CA LYS A 109 7.12 2.11 10.09
C LYS A 109 6.13 1.81 11.23
N ARG A 110 6.63 1.27 12.35
CA ARG A 110 5.77 0.90 13.50
C ARG A 110 5.13 2.12 14.17
N LEU A 111 5.90 3.18 14.37
CA LEU A 111 5.41 4.42 14.97
C LEU A 111 4.39 5.10 14.06
N ALA A 112 4.71 5.26 12.77
CA ALA A 112 3.80 5.87 11.80
C ALA A 112 2.47 5.12 11.70
N LEU A 113 2.49 3.79 11.66
CA LEU A 113 1.25 3.00 11.64
C LEU A 113 0.44 3.13 12.94
N LEU A 114 1.10 3.25 14.09
CA LEU A 114 0.43 3.50 15.36
C LEU A 114 -0.24 4.88 15.38
N GLU A 115 0.50 5.92 15.00
CA GLU A 115 -0.02 7.30 14.92
C GLU A 115 -1.20 7.40 13.96
N MET A 116 -1.11 6.77 12.79
CA MET A 116 -2.22 6.75 11.82
C MET A 116 -3.46 6.05 12.37
N ARG A 117 -3.30 4.92 13.08
CA ARG A 117 -4.43 4.23 13.72
C ARG A 117 -5.07 5.11 14.80
N LEU A 118 -4.26 5.70 15.67
CA LEU A 118 -4.75 6.59 16.72
C LEU A 118 -5.48 7.78 16.14
N PHE A 119 -4.93 8.41 15.11
CA PHE A 119 -5.56 9.52 14.40
C PHE A 119 -6.94 9.15 13.87
N TRP A 120 -7.06 8.04 13.12
CA TRP A 120 -8.33 7.61 12.55
C TRP A 120 -9.35 7.21 13.61
N VAL A 121 -8.94 6.44 14.63
CA VAL A 121 -9.81 6.06 15.73
C VAL A 121 -10.35 7.30 16.43
N MET A 122 -9.48 8.26 16.78
CA MET A 122 -9.91 9.49 17.47
C MET A 122 -10.83 10.35 16.59
N LEU A 123 -10.55 10.46 15.30
CA LEU A 123 -11.37 11.22 14.36
C LEU A 123 -12.77 10.60 14.23
N LEU A 124 -12.84 9.30 13.93
CA LEU A 124 -14.09 8.56 13.73
C LEU A 124 -14.91 8.42 15.02
N TRP A 125 -14.25 8.35 16.17
CA TRP A 125 -14.92 8.25 17.47
C TRP A 125 -15.43 9.60 17.98
N ARG A 126 -14.93 10.73 17.47
CA ARG A 126 -15.39 12.06 17.92
C ARG A 126 -16.30 12.75 16.92
N PHE A 127 -16.20 12.39 15.65
CA PHE A 127 -16.88 13.09 14.57
C PHE A 127 -17.52 12.14 13.59
N GLU A 128 -18.73 12.49 13.17
CA GLU A 128 -19.36 11.96 11.98
C GLU A 128 -18.83 12.73 10.76
N LEU A 129 -18.20 12.01 9.83
CA LEU A 129 -17.73 12.57 8.57
C LEU A 129 -18.93 12.72 7.63
N ARG A 130 -19.25 13.96 7.26
CA ARG A 130 -20.36 14.27 6.35
C ARG A 130 -19.83 14.46 4.93
N PRO A 131 -20.66 14.17 3.91
CA PRO A 131 -20.30 14.45 2.52
C PRO A 131 -19.92 15.92 2.30
N ILE A 132 -18.86 16.12 1.52
CA ILE A 132 -18.48 17.41 0.96
C ILE A 132 -19.12 17.59 -0.42
N SER A 133 -19.08 18.81 -0.98
CA SER A 133 -19.54 19.02 -2.35
C SER A 133 -18.68 18.24 -3.33
N GLU A 134 -19.30 17.78 -4.41
CA GLU A 134 -18.59 17.02 -5.45
C GLU A 134 -17.43 17.81 -6.08
N ALA A 135 -17.62 19.13 -6.28
CA ALA A 135 -16.56 20.02 -6.75
C ALA A 135 -15.29 19.93 -5.88
N ARG A 136 -15.46 19.99 -4.55
CA ARG A 136 -14.35 19.87 -3.60
C ARG A 136 -13.79 18.45 -3.53
N ASN A 137 -14.62 17.44 -3.73
CA ASN A 137 -14.19 16.04 -3.72
C ASN A 137 -13.33 15.69 -4.94
N ARG A 138 -13.52 16.39 -6.07
CA ARG A 138 -12.73 16.21 -7.30
C ARG A 138 -11.44 17.03 -7.34
N GLU A 139 -11.21 17.90 -6.36
CA GLU A 139 -9.96 18.66 -6.23
C GLU A 139 -8.82 17.74 -5.72
N HIS A 140 -8.02 17.22 -6.65
CA HIS A 140 -6.91 16.31 -6.36
C HIS A 140 -5.53 16.94 -6.62
N GLU A 141 -5.43 18.26 -6.53
CA GLU A 141 -4.16 18.94 -6.77
C GLU A 141 -3.16 18.59 -5.66
N GLU A 142 -1.96 18.16 -6.06
CA GLU A 142 -0.89 17.74 -5.14
C GLU A 142 0.43 18.45 -5.47
N ALA A 143 1.22 18.71 -4.44
CA ALA A 143 2.64 18.99 -4.60
C ALA A 143 3.40 17.68 -4.53
N VAL A 144 4.22 17.40 -5.54
CA VAL A 144 5.05 16.19 -5.60
C VAL A 144 6.50 16.57 -5.32
N PHE A 145 7.03 16.04 -4.21
CA PHE A 145 8.45 16.09 -3.89
C PHE A 145 8.94 14.66 -3.59
N LEU A 146 9.59 14.43 -2.44
CA LEU A 146 9.88 13.08 -1.93
C LEU A 146 8.59 12.32 -1.59
N THR A 147 7.55 13.04 -1.17
CA THR A 147 6.20 12.53 -0.89
C THR A 147 5.18 13.33 -1.70
N ARG A 148 3.95 12.79 -1.78
CA ARG A 148 2.80 13.49 -2.33
C ARG A 148 2.09 14.22 -1.21
N ILE A 149 1.90 15.53 -1.35
CA ILE A 149 1.22 16.36 -0.37
C ILE A 149 0.00 16.96 -1.07
N PRO A 150 -1.23 16.59 -0.66
CA PRO A 150 -2.43 17.22 -1.23
C PRO A 150 -2.40 18.71 -0.89
N LYS A 151 -2.68 19.58 -1.87
CA LYS A 151 -2.78 21.02 -1.63
C LYS A 151 -3.99 21.37 -0.77
N HIS A 152 -5.06 20.60 -0.92
CA HIS A 152 -6.29 20.77 -0.17
C HIS A 152 -6.79 19.41 0.36
N ALA A 153 -7.31 19.41 1.58
CA ALA A 153 -7.96 18.25 2.20
C ALA A 153 -9.20 18.73 2.94
N TYR A 154 -10.35 18.76 2.24
CA TYR A 154 -11.59 19.27 2.82
C TYR A 154 -12.28 18.22 3.67
N LEU A 155 -12.68 18.61 4.88
CA LEU A 155 -13.47 17.78 5.79
C LEU A 155 -14.71 18.54 6.24
N ARG A 156 -15.84 17.84 6.32
CA ARG A 156 -17.05 18.33 6.97
C ARG A 156 -17.35 17.43 8.16
N LEU A 157 -17.12 17.94 9.36
CA LEU A 157 -17.20 17.17 10.59
C LEU A 157 -18.40 17.62 11.42
N LYS A 158 -19.17 16.66 11.93
CA LYS A 158 -20.18 16.89 12.96
C LYS A 158 -19.75 16.17 14.24
N LYS A 159 -19.60 16.89 15.34
CA LYS A 159 -19.25 16.28 16.64
C LYS A 159 -20.35 15.30 17.06
N ILE A 160 -19.96 14.10 17.49
CA ILE A 160 -20.88 13.11 18.06
C ILE A 160 -21.11 13.46 19.53
N ASP A 161 -22.38 13.50 19.92
CA ASP A 161 -22.81 13.73 21.30
C ASP A 161 -23.32 12.40 21.86
N TYR A 162 -22.46 11.71 22.59
CA TYR A 162 -22.78 10.40 23.19
C TYR A 162 -23.75 10.49 24.36
N GLU A 163 -23.95 11.68 24.94
CA GLU A 163 -24.87 11.87 26.07
C GLU A 163 -26.33 12.02 25.61
N LYS A 164 -26.55 12.20 24.30
CA LYS A 164 -27.89 12.35 23.69
C LYS A 164 -28.32 11.16 22.83
N ALA A 165 -27.54 10.07 22.81
CA ALA A 165 -27.76 8.88 21.99
C ALA A 165 -28.43 7.75 22.78
#